data_AF-A0A2H9QJ72-F1
#
_entry.id   AF-A0A2H9QJ72-F1
#
_cell.length_a   1.000
_cell.length_b   1.000
_cell.length_c   1.000
_cell.angle_alpha   90.00
_cell.angle_beta   90.00
_cell.angle_gamma   90.00
#
_symmetry.space_group_name_H-M   'P 1'
#
loop_
_entity.id
_entity.type
_entity.pdbx_description
1 polymer ?
#
loop_
_entity_poly.entity_id
_entity_poly.type
_entity_poly.pdbx_seq_one_letter_code
_entity_poly.pdbx_strand_id
1 'polypeptide(L)' 'MGAVEKILITDNLPPETIEKLMDLAKQYKTEVKIVSTDTEEGEQLKLMGGTGAFLRYDIGQV' A
#
# COMPACT_ATOMS: atom_id res chain seq x y z
N MET A 1 5.09 13.06 1.33
CA MET A 1 5.65 13.04 2.71
C MET A 1 6.08 11.61 3.01
N GLY A 2 7.29 11.38 3.51
CA GLY A 2 7.83 10.03 3.78
C GLY A 2 7.28 9.39 5.06
N ALA A 3 5.99 9.57 5.33
CA ALA A 3 5.35 9.10 6.55
C ALA A 3 5.05 7.59 6.52
N VAL A 4 5.05 6.98 5.34
CA VAL A 4 4.71 5.55 5.17
C VAL A 4 5.92 4.67 5.50
N GLU A 5 5.78 3.81 6.51
CA GLU A 5 6.75 2.76 6.85
C GLU A 5 6.61 1.56 5.93
N LYS A 6 5.38 1.09 5.78
CA LYS A 6 5.03 -0.11 5.02
C LYS A 6 3.72 0.11 4.28
N ILE A 7 3.69 -0.22 2.99
CA ILE A 7 2.50 -0.17 2.14
C ILE A 7 2.06 -1.58 1.75
N LEU A 8 0.77 -1.84 1.86
CA LEU A 8 0.07 -3.03 1.42
C LEU A 8 -0.69 -2.70 0.13
N ILE A 9 -0.50 -3.50 -0.90
CA ILE A 9 -1.09 -3.27 -2.22
C ILE A 9 -1.71 -4.58 -2.70
N THR A 10 -3.00 -4.60 -3.06
CA THR A 10 -3.60 -5.79 -3.67
C THR A 10 -3.11 -5.97 -5.10
N ASP A 11 -2.88 -7.22 -5.52
CA ASP A 11 -2.46 -7.58 -6.89
C ASP A 11 -3.51 -7.26 -7.99
N ASN A 12 -4.75 -6.97 -7.61
CA ASN A 12 -5.83 -6.58 -8.52
C ASN A 12 -5.70 -5.13 -9.05
N LEU A 13 -4.82 -4.29 -8.48
CA LEU A 13 -4.71 -2.90 -8.89
C LEU A 13 -4.06 -2.73 -10.27
N PRO A 14 -4.37 -1.63 -10.99
CA PRO A 14 -3.76 -1.38 -12.30
C PRO A 14 -2.22 -1.36 -12.23
N PRO A 15 -1.51 -2.01 -13.17
CA PRO A 15 -0.05 -2.09 -13.15
C PRO A 15 0.64 -0.73 -13.02
N GLU A 16 0.15 0.29 -13.73
CA GLU A 16 0.67 1.66 -13.67
C GLU A 16 0.57 2.28 -12.26
N THR A 17 -0.45 1.91 -11.49
CA THR A 17 -0.63 2.38 -10.11
C THR A 17 0.36 1.71 -9.18
N ILE A 18 0.54 0.39 -9.35
CA ILE A 18 1.49 -0.39 -8.57
C ILE A 18 2.91 0.13 -8.81
N GLU A 19 3.29 0.37 -10.07
CA GLU A 19 4.62 0.88 -10.44
C GLU A 19 4.90 2.25 -9.80
N LYS A 20 3.95 3.20 -9.90
CA LYS A 20 4.06 4.51 -9.24
C LYS A 20 4.24 4.40 -7.72
N LEU A 21 3.49 3.50 -7.08
CA LEU A 21 3.60 3.27 -5.63
C LEU A 21 4.95 2.65 -5.26
N MET A 22 5.48 1.71 -6.07
CA MET A 22 6.81 1.13 -5.87
C MET A 22 7.91 2.18 -6.00
N ASP A 23 7.83 3.07 -6.98
CA ASP A 23 8.82 4.14 -7.18
C ASP A 23 8.86 5.10 -5.98
N LEU A 24 7.68 5.52 -5.51
CA LEU A 24 7.57 6.34 -4.30
C LEU A 24 8.09 5.60 -3.07
N ALA A 25 7.74 4.33 -2.90
CA ALA A 25 8.22 3.52 -1.78
C ALA A 25 9.74 3.39 -1.78
N LYS A 26 10.35 3.19 -2.96
CA LYS A 26 11.81 3.15 -3.12
C LYS A 26 12.47 4.48 -2.73
N GLN A 27 11.88 5.61 -3.10
CA GLN A 27 12.37 6.94 -2.75
C GLN A 27 12.41 7.17 -1.24
N TYR A 28 11.42 6.66 -0.50
CA TYR A 28 11.28 6.87 0.94
C TYR A 28 11.73 5.69 1.81
N LYS A 29 12.34 4.66 1.21
CA LYS A 29 12.73 3.40 1.87
C LYS A 29 11.55 2.77 2.63
N THR A 30 10.39 2.78 2.00
CA THR A 30 9.15 2.15 2.48
C THR A 30 9.13 0.69 2.05
N GLU A 31 8.71 -0.19 2.95
CA GLU A 31 8.52 -1.61 2.62
C GLU A 31 7.25 -1.77 1.77
N VAL A 32 7.34 -2.47 0.64
CA VAL A 32 6.17 -2.78 -0.21
C VAL A 32 5.81 -4.24 -0.03
N LYS A 33 4.55 -4.52 0.26
CA LYS A 33 4.01 -5.87 0.33
C LYS A 33 2.80 -6.01 -0.58
N ILE A 34 2.92 -6.88 -1.57
CA ILE A 34 1.81 -7.24 -2.46
C ILE A 34 1.02 -8.36 -1.80
N VAL A 35 -0.30 -8.20 -1.74
CA VAL A 35 -1.24 -9.15 -1.15
C VAL A 35 -2.15 -9.69 -2.25
N SER A 36 -2.28 -11.01 -2.32
CA SER A 36 -3.17 -11.62 -3.30
C SER A 36 -4.63 -11.51 -2.85
N THR A 37 -5.53 -11.16 -3.76
CA THR A 37 -6.97 -11.10 -3.46
C THR A 37 -7.64 -12.48 -3.34
N ASP A 38 -6.90 -13.56 -3.51
CA ASP A 38 -7.40 -14.93 -3.36
C ASP A 38 -7.49 -15.38 -1.89
N THR A 39 -6.92 -14.61 -0.96
CA THR A 39 -7.03 -14.87 0.48
C THR A 39 -8.10 -13.98 1.12
N GLU A 40 -8.65 -14.41 2.25
CA GLU A 40 -9.66 -13.65 2.98
C GLU A 40 -9.15 -12.25 3.38
N GLU A 41 -7.89 -12.14 3.79
CA GLU A 41 -7.27 -10.86 4.15
C GLU A 41 -7.08 -9.96 2.93
N GLY A 42 -6.72 -10.55 1.78
CA GLY A 42 -6.60 -9.81 0.52
C GLY A 42 -7.93 -9.30 0.00
N GLU A 43 -8.99 -10.10 0.15
CA GLU A 43 -10.35 -9.69 -0.18
C GLU A 43 -10.84 -8.56 0.74
N GLN A 44 -10.56 -8.64 2.05
CA GLN A 44 -10.85 -7.55 2.98
C GLN A 44 -10.10 -6.26 2.61
N LEU A 45 -8.81 -6.35 2.27
CA LEU A 45 -8.03 -5.19 1.85
C LEU A 45 -8.57 -4.59 0.54
N LYS A 46 -9.00 -5.42 -0.40
CA LYS A 46 -9.67 -5.00 -1.63
C LYS A 46 -10.94 -4.20 -1.32
N LEU A 47 -11.77 -4.68 -0.39
CA LEU A 47 -12.99 -3.99 0.04
C LEU A 47 -12.71 -2.63 0.71
N MET A 48 -11.55 -2.47 1.34
CA MET A 48 -11.09 -1.20 1.92
C MET A 48 -10.50 -0.21 0.89
N GLY A 49 -10.48 -0.58 -0.40
CA GLY A 49 -9.94 0.26 -1.48
C GLY A 49 -8.65 -0.29 -2.13
N GLY A 50 -8.21 -1.49 -1.76
CA GLY A 50 -7.08 -2.19 -2.40
C GLY A 50 -5.69 -1.72 -1.96
N THR A 51 -5.60 -0.70 -1.12
CA THR A 51 -4.34 -0.21 -0.57
C THR A 51 -4.45 0.08 0.92
N GLY A 52 -3.40 -0.23 1.69
CA GLY A 52 -3.29 0.10 3.10
C GLY A 52 -1.86 0.51 3.46
N ALA A 53 -1.67 1.25 4.55
CA ALA A 53 -0.36 1.75 4.95
C ALA A 53 -0.18 1.80 6.46
N PHE A 54 1.00 1.38 6.93
CA PHE A 54 1.48 1.67 8.27
C PHE A 54 2.32 2.95 8.23
N LEU A 55 2.03 3.87 9.14
CA LEU A 55 2.69 5.17 9.21
C LEU A 55 3.72 5.18 10.34
N ARG A 56 4.84 5.87 10.10
CA ARG A 56 5.94 6.09 11.06
C ARG A 56 5.56 7.06 12.17
N TYR A 57 4.62 7.95 11.89
CA TYR A 57 4.11 8.97 12.80
C TYR A 57 2.70 9.36 12.38
N ASP A 58 1.95 9.90 13.33
CA ASP A 58 0.63 10.48 13.07
C ASP A 58 0.77 11.72 12.17
N ILE A 59 0.01 11.72 11.07
CA ILE A 59 -0.01 12.83 10.10
C ILE A 59 -1.15 13.82 10.36
N GLY A 60 -1.94 13.59 11.42
CA GLY A 60 -3.19 14.30 11.70
C GLY A 60 -4.32 13.80 10.80
N GLN A 61 -5.57 13.95 11.27
CA GLN A 61 -6.73 13.75 10.39
C GLN A 61 -6.82 14.93 9.42
N VAL A 62 -6.75 14.64 8.12
CA VAL A 62 -7.08 15.56 7.03
C VAL A 62 -8.58 15.55 6.76
#